data_AF-A0A1L6PRT7-F1
#
_entry.id   AF-A0A1L6PRT7-F1
#
_cell.length_a   1.000
_cell.length_b   1.000
_cell.length_c   1.000
_cell.angle_alpha   90.00
_cell.angle_beta   90.00
_cell.angle_gamma   90.00
#
_symmetry.space_group_name_H-M   'P 1'
#
loop_
_entity.id
_entity.type
_entity.pdbx_description
1 polymer ?
#
loop_
_entity_poly.entity_id
_entity_poly.type
_entity_poly.pdbx_seq_one_letter_code
_entity_poly.pdbx_strand_id
1 'polypeptide(L)'
;MEVTGTREPLSPAIEVSLFRVAQESLTNVAKHAEATRVGVTLSYTGTEVLLDVRDDGRGFAEGDGTGFGLTSMRQRIRGVSGHMEVQSAPGEGTSVSARVPAIVPGGTTAENGAGR
;
A
#
# COMPACT_ATOMS: atom_id res chain seq x y z
N MET A 1 6.23 5.26 12.20
CA MET A 1 6.47 5.13 10.75
C MET A 1 7.91 4.70 10.56
N GLU A 2 8.11 3.66 9.77
CA GLU A 2 9.41 3.08 9.43
C GLU A 2 9.59 3.06 7.91
N VAL A 3 10.82 3.27 7.44
CA VAL A 3 11.16 3.15 6.01
C VAL A 3 12.38 2.25 5.88
N THR A 4 12.29 1.22 5.04
CA THR A 4 13.36 0.23 4.84
C THR A 4 13.81 0.16 3.39
N GLY A 5 15.08 -0.17 3.17
CA GLY A 5 15.69 -0.26 1.84
C GLY A 5 16.14 1.09 1.28
N THR A 6 16.69 1.07 0.07
CA THR A 6 17.15 2.27 -0.64
C THR A 6 15.96 2.96 -1.30
N ARG A 7 15.74 4.23 -0.98
CA ARG A 7 14.67 5.02 -1.59
C ARG A 7 14.99 5.28 -3.06
N GLU A 8 14.09 4.84 -3.93
CA GLU A 8 14.15 5.10 -5.37
C GLU A 8 13.04 6.09 -5.76
N PRO A 9 13.27 6.95 -6.77
CA PRO A 9 12.23 7.80 -7.33
C PRO A 9 11.06 6.96 -7.87
N LEU A 10 9.83 7.33 -7.49
CA LEU A 10 8.62 6.67 -7.96
C LEU A 10 7.89 7.57 -8.95
N SER A 11 7.04 6.97 -9.79
CA SER A 11 6.12 7.78 -10.57
C SER A 11 5.17 8.57 -9.66
N PRO A 12 4.80 9.82 -10.01
CA PRO A 12 3.86 10.61 -9.21
C PRO A 12 2.54 9.88 -8.95
N ALA A 13 2.08 9.06 -9.90
CA ALA A 13 0.88 8.25 -9.76
C ALA A 13 1.01 7.21 -8.64
N ILE A 14 2.18 6.56 -8.53
CA ILE A 14 2.49 5.62 -7.46
C ILE A 14 2.55 6.33 -6.11
N GLU A 15 3.28 7.44 -6.01
CA GLU A 15 3.43 8.19 -4.75
C GLU A 15 2.06 8.62 -4.19
N VAL A 16 1.23 9.22 -5.06
CA VAL A 16 -0.12 9.64 -4.68
C VAL A 16 -0.99 8.46 -4.29
N SER A 17 -0.89 7.32 -5.00
CA SER A 17 -1.67 6.12 -4.69
C SER A 17 -1.31 5.55 -3.32
N LEU A 18 -0.01 5.37 -3.03
CA LEU A 18 0.47 4.90 -1.73
C LEU A 18 0.12 5.88 -0.60
N PHE A 19 0.28 7.18 -0.83
CA PHE A 19 -0.07 8.21 0.15
C PHE A 19 -1.57 8.15 0.51
N ARG A 20 -2.45 8.03 -0.48
CA ARG A 20 -3.90 7.93 -0.24
C ARG A 20 -4.29 6.65 0.47
N VAL A 21 -3.61 5.53 0.19
CA VAL A 21 -3.83 4.28 0.93
C VAL A 21 -3.40 4.43 2.38
N ALA A 22 -2.24 5.01 2.65
CA ALA A 22 -1.79 5.27 4.02
C ALA A 22 -2.77 6.19 4.77
N GLN A 23 -3.20 7.29 4.14
CA GLN A 23 -4.13 8.25 4.73
C GLN A 23 -5.48 7.60 5.07
N GLU A 24 -6.06 6.84 4.14
CA GLU A 24 -7.34 6.18 4.36
C GLU A 24 -7.22 5.08 5.41
N SER A 25 -6.13 4.32 5.42
CA SER A 25 -5.88 3.30 6.44
C SER A 25 -5.80 3.91 7.84
N LEU A 26 -5.04 5.01 8.01
CA LEU A 26 -4.98 5.75 9.28
C LEU A 26 -6.33 6.34 9.68
N THR A 27 -7.12 6.78 8.70
CA THR A 27 -8.49 7.27 8.95
C THR A 27 -9.40 6.15 9.45
N ASN A 28 -9.29 4.95 8.88
CA ASN A 28 -10.04 3.78 9.33
C ASN A 28 -9.65 3.39 10.76
N VAL A 29 -8.35 3.40 11.08
CA VAL A 29 -7.88 3.16 12.45
C VAL A 29 -8.51 4.15 13.42
N ALA A 30 -8.38 5.45 13.13
CA ALA A 30 -8.87 6.51 14.01
C ALA A 30 -10.39 6.47 14.22
N LYS A 31 -11.16 6.02 13.22
CA LYS A 31 -12.63 5.99 13.28
C LYS A 31 -13.20 4.68 13.80
N HIS A 32 -12.49 3.56 13.61
CA HIS A 32 -13.10 2.23 13.72
C HIS A 32 -12.32 1.22 14.54
N ALA A 33 -11.01 1.40 14.76
CA ALA A 33 -10.20 0.33 15.31
C ALA A 33 -10.20 0.26 16.84
N GLU A 34 -10.45 1.36 17.56
CA GLU A 34 -10.22 1.42 19.03
C GLU A 34 -8.79 0.96 19.40
N ALA A 35 -7.83 1.15 18.49
CA ALA A 35 -6.46 0.70 18.63
C ALA A 35 -5.66 1.58 19.59
N THR A 36 -4.66 0.99 20.25
CA THR A 36 -3.70 1.73 21.08
C THR A 36 -2.45 2.11 20.29
N ARG A 37 -2.15 1.37 19.24
CA ARG A 37 -1.00 1.58 18.37
C ARG A 37 -1.35 1.34 16.91
N VAL A 38 -0.65 2.08 16.06
CA VAL A 38 -0.64 1.87 14.62
C VAL A 38 0.79 1.99 14.09
N GLY A 39 1.21 1.00 13.33
CA GLY A 39 2.46 0.95 12.58
C GLY A 39 2.22 1.30 11.12
N VAL A 40 3.18 2.01 10.52
CA VAL A 40 3.24 2.25 9.08
C VAL A 40 4.66 1.96 8.63
N THR A 41 4.81 1.05 7.68
CA THR A 41 6.10 0.64 7.12
C THR A 41 6.08 0.82 5.61
N LEU A 42 7.10 1.47 5.08
CA LEU A 42 7.33 1.61 3.63
C LEU A 42 8.65 0.93 3.26
N SER A 43 8.59 -0.12 2.46
CA SER A 43 9.76 -0.94 2.11
C SER A 43 10.06 -0.84 0.62
N TYR A 44 11.28 -0.43 0.29
CA TYR A 44 11.82 -0.43 -1.06
C TYR A 44 12.65 -1.70 -1.28
N THR A 45 12.22 -2.54 -2.23
CA THR A 45 12.88 -3.83 -2.54
C THR A 45 13.76 -3.77 -3.80
N GLY A 46 13.81 -2.61 -4.45
CA GLY A 46 14.46 -2.41 -5.76
C GLY A 46 13.48 -2.57 -6.92
N THR A 47 12.67 -3.64 -6.93
CA THR A 47 11.67 -3.89 -7.99
C THR A 47 10.26 -3.48 -7.61
N GLU A 48 9.97 -3.43 -6.31
CA GLU A 48 8.66 -3.08 -5.77
C GLU A 48 8.78 -2.17 -4.55
N VAL A 49 7.74 -1.40 -4.31
CA VAL A 49 7.51 -0.67 -3.06
C VAL A 49 6.32 -1.29 -2.35
N LEU A 50 6.51 -1.59 -1.07
CA LEU A 50 5.50 -2.17 -0.21
C LEU A 50 5.13 -1.15 0.87
N LEU A 51 3.84 -0.87 0.99
CA LEU A 51 3.25 -0.12 2.10
C LEU A 51 2.50 -1.10 2.99
N ASP A 52 2.78 -1.08 4.28
CA ASP A 52 2.09 -1.87 5.29
C ASP A 52 1.60 -0.96 6.40
N VAL A 53 0.31 -1.06 6.74
CA VAL A 53 -0.32 -0.33 7.84
C VAL A 53 -0.99 -1.35 8.75
N ARG A 54 -0.56 -1.40 10.02
CA ARG A 54 -1.05 -2.37 11.00
C ARG A 54 -1.49 -1.68 12.27
N ASP A 55 -2.66 -2.01 12.79
CA ASP A 55 -3.13 -1.58 14.10
C ASP A 55 -3.37 -2.77 15.03
N ASP A 56 -3.36 -2.51 16.33
CA ASP A 56 -3.69 -3.48 17.38
C ASP A 56 -5.10 -3.31 17.94
N GLY A 57 -6.01 -2.83 17.10
CA GLY A 57 -7.39 -2.57 17.47
C GLY A 57 -8.29 -3.79 17.47
N ARG A 58 -9.60 -3.54 17.52
CA ARG A 58 -10.65 -4.56 17.59
C ARG A 58 -10.80 -5.42 16.33
N GLY A 59 -10.18 -5.04 15.21
CA GLY A 59 -10.37 -5.70 13.91
C GLY A 59 -11.82 -5.78 13.45
N PHE A 60 -12.10 -6.60 12.44
CA PHE A 60 -13.44 -6.86 11.91
C PHE A 60 -13.51 -8.25 11.28
N ALA A 61 -14.73 -8.79 11.10
CA ALA A 61 -14.94 -10.10 10.50
C ALA A 61 -14.83 -10.06 8.96
N GLU A 62 -14.53 -11.20 8.35
CA GLU A 62 -14.54 -11.33 6.89
C GLU A 62 -15.90 -10.89 6.31
N GLY A 63 -15.87 -9.99 5.31
CA GLY A 63 -17.07 -9.42 4.69
C GLY A 63 -17.39 -7.99 5.13
N ASP A 64 -17.07 -7.60 6.37
CA ASP A 64 -17.25 -6.24 6.88
C ASP A 64 -16.26 -5.25 6.24
N GLY A 65 -15.12 -5.77 5.73
CA GLY A 65 -14.07 -5.03 5.01
C GLY A 65 -14.38 -4.70 3.53
N THR A 66 -15.65 -4.54 3.18
CA THR A 66 -16.10 -4.23 1.82
C THR A 66 -16.53 -2.77 1.62
N GLY A 67 -16.40 -1.95 2.67
CA GLY A 67 -16.74 -0.53 2.65
C GLY A 67 -16.07 0.29 1.53
N PHE A 68 -16.65 1.44 1.23
CA PHE A 68 -16.22 2.33 0.14
C PHE A 68 -14.74 2.72 0.22
N GLY A 69 -14.21 2.94 1.43
CA GLY A 69 -12.80 3.28 1.66
C GLY A 69 -11.85 2.19 1.17
N LEU A 70 -12.06 0.94 1.60
CA LEU A 70 -11.26 -0.21 1.18
C LEU A 70 -11.38 -0.50 -0.32
N THR A 71 -12.59 -0.37 -0.88
CA THR A 71 -12.83 -0.50 -2.32
C THR A 71 -12.07 0.55 -3.13
N SER A 72 -12.13 1.82 -2.70
CA SER A 72 -11.42 2.91 -3.35
C SER A 72 -9.90 2.75 -3.27
N MET A 73 -9.37 2.25 -2.15
CA MET A 73 -7.95 1.95 -2.00
C MET A 73 -7.51 0.84 -2.98
N ARG A 74 -8.27 -0.26 -3.07
CA ARG A 74 -7.99 -1.35 -4.03
C ARG A 74 -7.98 -0.84 -5.48
N GLN A 75 -8.94 0.02 -5.84
CA GLN A 75 -9.01 0.62 -7.17
C GLN A 75 -7.78 1.49 -7.49
N ARG A 76 -7.33 2.33 -6.55
CA ARG A 76 -6.12 3.16 -6.72
C ARG A 76 -4.87 2.32 -6.95
N ILE A 77 -4.68 1.29 -6.11
CA ILE A 77 -3.51 0.41 -6.22
C ILE A 77 -3.53 -0.37 -7.53
N ARG A 78 -4.69 -0.89 -7.94
CA ARG A 78 -4.84 -1.53 -9.26
C ARG A 78 -4.55 -0.57 -10.42
N GLY A 79 -4.92 0.71 -10.28
CA GLY A 79 -4.67 1.75 -11.29
C GLY A 79 -3.19 2.03 -11.55
N VAL A 80 -2.30 1.64 -10.62
CA VAL A 80 -0.84 1.72 -10.77
C VAL A 80 -0.19 0.35 -10.93
N SER A 81 -0.94 -0.64 -11.42
CA SER A 81 -0.48 -2.03 -11.60
C SER A 81 0.01 -2.71 -10.32
N GLY A 82 -0.50 -2.26 -9.17
CA GLY A 82 -0.20 -2.84 -7.87
C GLY A 82 -1.25 -3.85 -7.39
N HIS A 83 -0.95 -4.44 -6.24
CA HIS A 83 -1.84 -5.35 -5.52
C HIS A 83 -2.03 -4.89 -4.07
N MET A 84 -3.21 -5.13 -3.51
CA MET A 84 -3.54 -4.76 -2.14
C MET A 84 -4.28 -5.90 -1.46
N GLU A 85 -3.86 -6.18 -0.23
CA GLU A 85 -4.42 -7.19 0.66
C GLU A 85 -4.85 -6.52 1.97
N VAL A 86 -5.92 -7.04 2.56
CA VAL A 86 -6.41 -6.62 3.86
C VAL A 86 -6.66 -7.87 4.67
N GLN A 87 -6.09 -7.92 5.86
CA GLN A 87 -6.27 -9.01 6.81
C GLN A 87 -6.79 -8.40 8.11
N SER A 88 -7.84 -9.00 8.67
CA SER A 88 -8.40 -8.58 9.95
C SER A 88 -9.18 -9.72 10.56
N ALA A 89 -9.18 -9.78 11.88
CA ALA A 89 -10.04 -10.65 12.65
C ALA A 89 -10.47 -9.93 13.95
N PRO A 90 -11.66 -10.23 14.50
CA PRO A 90 -12.09 -9.67 15.77
C PRO A 90 -11.06 -9.89 16.89
N GLY A 91 -10.58 -8.80 17.49
CA GLY A 91 -9.57 -8.80 18.55
C GLY A 91 -8.11 -8.90 18.10
N GLU A 92 -7.83 -9.06 16.81
CA GLU A 92 -6.47 -9.21 16.27
C GLU A 92 -5.97 -7.97 15.51
N GLY A 93 -6.80 -6.92 15.42
CA GLY A 93 -6.48 -5.71 14.69
C GLY A 93 -6.71 -5.81 13.18
N THR A 94 -6.10 -4.89 12.43
CA THR A 94 -6.17 -4.85 10.97
C THR A 94 -4.78 -4.66 10.38
N SER A 95 -4.48 -5.39 9.31
CA SER A 95 -3.32 -5.20 8.44
C SER A 95 -3.78 -4.84 7.03
N VAL A 96 -3.30 -3.71 6.52
CA VAL A 96 -3.46 -3.28 5.13
C VAL A 96 -2.09 -3.30 4.47
N SER A 97 -1.94 -4.13 3.44
CA SER A 97 -0.67 -4.28 2.72
C SER A 97 -0.89 -3.96 1.25
N ALA A 98 -0.11 -3.03 0.70
CA ALA A 98 -0.14 -2.66 -0.72
C ALA A 98 1.26 -2.81 -1.32
N ARG A 99 1.36 -3.49 -2.46
CA ARG A 99 2.59 -3.63 -3.26
C ARG A 99 2.39 -2.98 -4.61
N VAL A 100 3.36 -2.19 -5.04
CA VAL A 100 3.36 -1.52 -6.34
C VAL A 100 4.72 -1.68 -7.00
N PRO A 101 4.78 -1.80 -8.34
CA PRO A 101 6.06 -1.81 -9.06
C PRO A 101 6.86 -0.54 -8.79
N ALA A 102 8.16 -0.65 -8.53
CA ALA A 102 9.07 0.49 -8.42
C ALA A 102 9.49 0.96 -9.84
N ILE A 103 8.52 1.22 -10.71
CA ILE A 103 8.80 1.70 -12.08
C ILE A 103 9.34 3.13 -11.95
N VAL A 104 10.65 3.26 -12.18
CA VAL A 104 11.32 4.55 -12.31
C VAL A 104 10.73 5.26 -13.53
N PRO A 105 10.25 6.52 -13.41
CA PRO A 105 9.86 7.31 -14.55
C PRO A 105 11.03 7.44 -15.53
N GLY A 106 10.93 6.81 -16.70
CA GLY A 106 11.98 6.86 -17.73
C GLY A 106 12.66 5.53 -18.05
N GLY A 107 12.19 4.40 -17.50
CA GLY A 107 12.55 3.06 -17.98
C GLY A 107 11.98 2.78 -19.37
N THR A 108 12.47 3.50 -20.39
CA THR A 108 12.38 3.04 -21.77
C THR A 108 13.14 1.72 -21.81
N THR A 109 12.45 0.61 -22.04
CA THR A 109 13.06 -0.56 -22.67
C THR A 109 13.49 -0.12 -24.08
N ALA A 110 14.58 0.64 -24.17
CA ALA A 110 15.29 0.89 -25.40
C ALA A 110 16.20 -0.32 -25.61
N GLU A 111 15.60 -1.47 -25.90
CA GLU A 111 16.28 -2.45 -26.74
C GLU A 111 16.20 -1.91 -28.16
N ASN A 112 17.13 -1.02 -28.51
CA ASN A 112 17.40 -0.66 -29.90
C ASN A 112 18.89 -0.59 -30.15
N GLY A 113 19.36 -1.49 -31.01
CA GLY A 113 20.60 -1.43 -31.77
C GLY A 113 21.56 -2.58 -31.46
N ALA A 114 22.14 -3.31 -32.40
CA ALA A 114 22.10 -3.34 -33.85
C ALA A 114 23.07 -4.47 -34.29
N GLY A 115 22.88 -5.04 -35.48
CA GLY A 115 24.01 -5.55 -36.27
C GLY A 115 23.96 -7.00 -36.70
N ARG A 116 23.12 -7.32 -37.69
CA ARG A 116 23.54 -7.63 -39.09
C ARG A 116 22.37 -8.11 -39.93
#